data_AF-A0AAD5SLC4-F1
#
_entry.id   AF-A0AAD5SLC4-F1
#
_cell.length_a   1.000
_cell.length_b   1.000
_cell.length_c   1.000
_cell.angle_alpha   90.00
_cell.angle_beta   90.00
_cell.angle_gamma   90.00
#
_symmetry.space_group_name_H-M   'P 1'
#
loop_
_entity.id
_entity.type
_entity.pdbx_description
1 polymer ?
#
loop_
_entity_poly.entity_id
_entity_poly.type
_entity_poly.pdbx_seq_one_letter_code
_entity_poly.pdbx_strand_id
1 'polypeptide(L)'
;MGQMPLHKRINWVSTIALVTTPILAVYSFFYVSLCWQTALWSVIYYFITGFGITAGYHRYWAHRSYDASYAYQLFMMFASSGAAEGSIKWWSRGHRTHHRYTDTDKDPYSTKKGLFHAHMMWMILKDTDSDGKLKGRVDMTDLNNDALVRFQHKYFLPLMLFMAFTFPTLVAGLGWGDWKGGFFWAGVTRLVFVHHATFCVNSLAHWLGEHTYDDRATPRDHFFTAIMTLGEGYHNFHHEFPNDFRNAIKFWQYDPTKWLIWVCSLVGLTYNLNTFPNNEIQKGRIQMQQKKIDALKAKLDWGPTDADLPKWDFDTFIKLVKEEGRRLIIIEGQIYDVEKFIDHHPGGRMFIKSAIGRDVTNAFNGGVYFHHNAARNLLQRLRVGVLKGEVPSQFVSKDE
;
A
#
# COMPACT_ATOMS: atom_id res chain seq x y z
N MET A 1 20.70 -31.54 12.51
CA MET A 1 21.53 -30.48 11.88
C MET A 1 21.64 -29.32 12.85
N GLY A 2 22.83 -29.05 13.38
CA GLY A 2 23.04 -27.96 14.34
C GLY A 2 22.95 -26.60 13.64
N GLN A 3 22.22 -25.65 14.22
CA GLN A 3 22.20 -24.27 13.74
C GLN A 3 23.62 -23.71 13.78
N MET A 4 24.04 -22.97 12.74
CA MET A 4 25.34 -22.29 12.74
C MET A 4 25.47 -21.41 14.00
N PRO A 5 26.64 -21.40 14.66
CA PRO A 5 26.86 -20.58 15.84
C PRO A 5 26.66 -19.10 15.52
N LEU A 6 26.10 -18.36 16.47
CA LEU A 6 25.61 -16.98 16.25
C LEU A 6 26.67 -16.05 15.64
N HIS A 7 27.93 -16.13 16.09
CA HIS A 7 29.01 -15.30 15.56
C HIS A 7 29.29 -15.50 14.05
N LYS A 8 29.00 -16.68 13.48
CA LYS A 8 29.13 -16.94 12.03
C LYS A 8 27.95 -16.37 11.23
N ARG A 9 26.80 -16.21 11.88
CA ARG A 9 25.58 -15.61 11.33
C ARG A 9 25.62 -14.08 11.34
N ILE A 10 26.53 -13.45 12.08
CA ILE A 10 26.66 -12.00 12.12
C ILE A 10 27.44 -11.48 10.90
N ASN A 11 26.91 -10.44 10.26
CA ASN A 11 27.60 -9.62 9.29
C ASN A 11 28.31 -8.46 10.00
N TRP A 12 29.54 -8.71 10.44
CA TRP A 12 30.32 -7.77 11.24
C TRP A 12 30.53 -6.41 10.57
N VAL A 13 30.64 -6.37 9.24
CA VAL A 13 30.81 -5.11 8.50
C VAL A 13 29.58 -4.22 8.67
N SER A 14 28.39 -4.77 8.40
CA SER A 14 27.12 -4.05 8.61
C SER A 14 26.92 -3.71 10.08
N THR A 15 27.21 -4.62 11.01
CA THR A 15 27.07 -4.37 12.45
C THR A 15 27.94 -3.20 12.90
N ILE A 16 29.22 -3.18 12.54
CA ILE A 16 30.13 -2.10 12.92
C ILE A 16 29.65 -0.78 12.34
N ALA A 17 29.22 -0.74 11.08
CA ALA A 17 28.71 0.47 10.45
C ALA A 17 27.44 1.00 11.14
N LEU A 18 26.45 0.13 11.37
CA LEU A 18 25.16 0.47 11.96
C LEU A 18 25.22 0.80 13.45
N VAL A 19 26.28 0.39 14.17
CA VAL A 19 26.51 0.75 15.57
C VAL A 19 27.36 2.02 15.68
N THR A 20 28.42 2.13 14.89
CA THR A 20 29.39 3.23 15.01
C THR A 20 28.80 4.54 14.49
N THR A 21 28.06 4.51 13.37
CA THR A 21 27.55 5.75 12.76
C THR A 21 26.50 6.46 13.63
N PRO A 22 25.53 5.79 14.30
CA PRO A 22 24.66 6.46 15.26
C PRO A 22 25.40 7.00 16.49
N ILE A 23 26.39 6.27 17.01
CA ILE A 23 27.20 6.77 18.15
C ILE A 23 27.91 8.08 17.76
N LEU A 24 28.52 8.12 16.58
CA LEU A 24 29.18 9.33 16.08
C LEU A 24 28.17 10.45 15.75
N ALA A 25 26.97 10.12 15.28
CA ALA A 25 25.90 11.10 15.10
C ALA A 25 25.48 11.72 16.43
N VAL A 26 25.25 10.91 17.47
CA VAL A 26 24.95 11.39 18.84
C VAL A 26 26.10 12.27 19.36
N TYR A 27 27.35 11.83 19.18
CA TYR A 27 28.52 12.66 19.52
C TYR A 27 28.49 14.04 18.81
N SER A 28 28.05 14.09 17.55
CA SER A 28 27.96 15.34 16.79
C SER A 28 27.05 16.37 17.46
N PHE A 29 25.90 15.94 17.99
CA PHE A 29 24.94 16.83 18.67
C PHE A 29 25.51 17.52 19.91
N PHE A 30 26.45 16.89 20.62
CA PHE A 30 27.02 17.43 21.85
C PHE A 30 28.38 18.12 21.65
N TYR A 31 29.16 17.73 20.64
CA TYR A 31 30.58 18.10 20.54
C TYR A 31 30.98 18.74 19.20
N VAL A 32 30.05 18.92 18.27
CA VAL A 32 30.32 19.53 16.96
C VAL A 32 29.35 20.66 16.71
N SER A 33 29.87 21.90 16.76
CA SER A 33 29.10 23.09 16.42
C SER A 33 28.51 22.96 15.01
N LEU A 34 27.23 23.31 14.86
CA LEU A 34 26.53 23.29 13.60
C LEU A 34 26.34 24.73 13.11
N CYS A 35 27.06 25.12 12.06
CA CYS A 35 26.77 26.37 11.36
C CYS A 35 25.60 26.19 10.39
N TRP A 36 24.93 27.30 10.06
CA TRP A 36 23.73 27.27 9.22
C TRP A 36 23.99 26.73 7.81
N GLN A 37 25.14 27.06 7.21
CA GLN A 37 25.54 26.59 5.88
C GLN A 37 25.70 25.07 5.85
N THR A 38 26.36 24.50 6.87
CA THR A 38 26.48 23.04 7.03
C THR A 38 25.14 22.39 7.32
N ALA A 39 24.25 23.02 8.08
CA ALA A 39 22.90 22.50 8.33
C ALA A 39 22.11 22.39 7.02
N LEU A 40 22.07 23.48 6.25
CA LEU A 40 21.42 23.51 4.94
C LEU A 40 22.03 22.50 3.98
N TRP A 41 23.36 22.43 3.92
CA TRP A 41 24.07 21.45 3.10
C TRP A 41 23.75 20.01 3.50
N SER A 42 23.69 19.70 4.79
CA SER A 42 23.31 18.37 5.29
C SER A 42 21.91 17.97 4.82
N VAL A 43 20.96 18.91 4.82
CA VAL A 43 19.60 18.67 4.33
C VAL A 43 19.57 18.49 2.82
N ILE A 44 20.25 19.36 2.05
CA ILE A 44 20.34 19.23 0.59
C ILE A 44 20.97 17.88 0.23
N TYR A 45 22.06 17.51 0.90
CA TYR A 45 22.79 16.28 0.63
C TYR A 45 22.00 15.03 1.07
N TYR A 46 21.19 15.13 2.14
CA TYR A 46 20.18 14.12 2.49
C TYR A 46 19.27 13.83 1.29
N PHE A 47 18.65 14.86 0.69
CA PHE A 47 17.79 14.67 -0.47
C PHE A 47 18.55 14.15 -1.70
N ILE A 48 19.77 14.63 -1.98
CA ILE A 48 20.58 14.13 -3.09
C ILE A 48 20.82 12.62 -2.95
N THR A 49 21.32 12.16 -1.79
CA THR A 49 21.59 10.74 -1.56
C THR A 49 20.30 9.91 -1.49
N GLY A 50 19.22 10.45 -0.91
CA GLY A 50 17.90 9.84 -0.88
C GLY A 50 17.31 9.64 -2.28
N PHE A 51 17.40 10.64 -3.15
CA PHE A 51 17.01 10.50 -4.56
C PHE A 51 17.91 9.55 -5.34
N GLY A 52 19.20 9.44 -4.98
CA GLY A 52 20.07 8.38 -5.48
C GLY A 52 19.51 6.97 -5.21
N ILE A 53 18.89 6.77 -4.04
CA ILE A 53 18.20 5.52 -3.72
C ILE A 53 16.87 5.42 -4.48
N THR A 54 15.97 6.38 -4.30
CA THR A 54 14.59 6.27 -4.79
C THR A 54 14.51 6.41 -6.32
N ALA A 55 15.07 7.45 -6.90
CA ALA A 55 15.07 7.63 -8.35
C ALA A 55 16.05 6.67 -9.04
N GLY A 56 17.24 6.48 -8.46
CA GLY A 56 18.29 5.62 -8.99
C GLY A 56 18.09 4.13 -8.69
N TYR A 57 18.55 3.68 -7.51
CA TYR A 57 18.57 2.26 -7.15
C TYR A 57 17.21 1.56 -7.31
N HIS A 58 16.15 2.21 -6.86
CA HIS A 58 14.80 1.67 -6.82
C HIS A 58 14.10 1.76 -8.18
N ARG A 59 13.69 2.95 -8.62
CA ARG A 59 12.84 3.10 -9.80
C ARG A 59 13.59 2.86 -11.13
N TYR A 60 14.85 3.27 -11.22
CA TYR A 60 15.64 3.09 -12.45
C TYR A 60 16.25 1.68 -12.53
N TRP A 61 17.21 1.33 -11.66
CA TRP A 61 17.96 0.07 -11.80
C TRP A 61 17.18 -1.17 -11.34
N ALA A 62 16.41 -1.11 -10.24
CA ALA A 62 15.69 -2.29 -9.77
C ALA A 62 14.42 -2.56 -10.59
N HIS A 63 13.64 -1.52 -10.90
CA HIS A 63 12.32 -1.66 -11.53
C HIS A 63 12.22 -1.25 -12.99
N ARG A 64 13.21 -0.56 -13.54
CA ARG A 64 13.23 -0.12 -14.94
C ARG A 64 11.96 0.66 -15.32
N SER A 65 11.55 1.57 -14.43
CA SER A 65 10.31 2.34 -14.58
C SER A 65 10.46 3.55 -15.52
N TYR A 66 11.68 3.86 -15.97
CA TYR A 66 11.96 4.91 -16.95
C TYR A 66 13.36 4.72 -17.55
N ASP A 67 13.62 5.38 -18.67
CA ASP A 67 14.95 5.48 -19.30
C ASP A 67 15.61 6.82 -18.96
N ALA A 68 16.95 6.87 -18.97
CA ALA A 68 17.68 8.08 -18.60
C ALA A 68 18.92 8.33 -19.46
N SER A 69 19.24 9.60 -19.64
CA SER A 69 20.49 10.05 -20.25
C SER A 69 21.71 9.55 -19.45
N TYR A 70 22.84 9.35 -20.11
CA TYR A 70 24.05 8.86 -19.45
C TYR A 70 24.55 9.80 -18.33
N ALA A 71 24.41 11.12 -18.50
CA ALA A 71 24.75 12.10 -17.48
C ALA A 71 23.90 11.94 -16.21
N TYR A 72 22.60 11.71 -16.36
CA TYR A 72 21.71 11.43 -15.23
C TYR A 72 22.07 10.13 -14.53
N GLN A 73 22.38 9.07 -15.30
CA GLN A 73 22.81 7.78 -14.73
C GLN A 73 24.10 7.93 -13.91
N LEU A 74 25.10 8.68 -14.41
CA LEU A 74 26.33 8.97 -13.67
C LEU A 74 26.04 9.73 -12.38
N PHE A 75 25.22 10.78 -12.44
CA PHE A 75 24.83 11.55 -11.26
C PHE A 75 24.17 10.66 -10.21
N MET A 76 23.18 9.86 -10.61
CA MET A 76 22.47 8.96 -9.70
C MET A 76 23.39 7.89 -9.11
N MET A 77 24.36 7.39 -9.87
CA MET A 77 25.35 6.41 -9.41
C MET A 77 26.23 6.99 -8.28
N PHE A 78 26.70 8.24 -8.44
CA PHE A 78 27.47 8.90 -7.39
C PHE A 78 26.60 9.25 -6.17
N ALA A 79 25.43 9.83 -6.39
CA ALA A 79 24.49 10.19 -5.33
C ALA A 79 24.09 8.97 -4.49
N SER A 80 23.73 7.86 -5.13
CA SER A 80 23.35 6.62 -4.44
C SER A 80 24.53 5.97 -3.70
N SER A 81 25.75 6.11 -4.21
CA SER A 81 26.95 5.62 -3.52
C SER A 81 27.16 6.36 -2.19
N GLY A 82 26.76 7.63 -2.09
CA GLY A 82 26.80 8.43 -0.86
C GLY A 82 25.81 7.99 0.23
N ALA A 83 24.81 7.15 -0.12
CA ALA A 83 23.91 6.54 0.84
C ALA A 83 24.48 5.29 1.53
N ALA A 84 25.58 4.73 1.01
CA ALA A 84 26.29 3.58 1.58
C ALA A 84 25.44 2.31 1.81
N GLU A 85 24.43 2.05 0.97
CA GLU A 85 23.54 0.87 1.08
C GLU A 85 23.93 -0.29 0.16
N GLY A 86 25.23 -0.43 -0.11
CA GLY A 86 25.75 -1.39 -1.09
C GLY A 86 25.71 -0.87 -2.53
N SER A 87 26.34 -1.63 -3.43
CA SER A 87 26.38 -1.31 -4.87
C SER A 87 25.00 -1.41 -5.53
N ILE A 88 24.81 -0.75 -6.67
CA ILE A 88 23.60 -0.85 -7.52
C ILE A 88 23.19 -2.33 -7.67
N LYS A 89 24.14 -3.17 -8.12
CA LYS A 89 23.91 -4.59 -8.35
C LYS A 89 23.44 -5.35 -7.11
N TRP A 90 24.04 -5.07 -5.94
CA TRP A 90 23.69 -5.75 -4.69
C TRP A 90 22.31 -5.31 -4.20
N TRP A 91 22.05 -4.00 -4.19
CA TRP A 91 20.80 -3.42 -3.73
C TRP A 91 19.63 -3.86 -4.62
N SER A 92 19.75 -3.70 -5.94
CA SER A 92 18.70 -4.10 -6.89
C SER A 92 18.42 -5.61 -6.86
N ARG A 93 19.43 -6.46 -6.63
CA ARG A 93 19.22 -7.90 -6.42
C ARG A 93 18.39 -8.17 -5.18
N GLY A 94 18.70 -7.50 -4.06
CA GLY A 94 17.95 -7.61 -2.82
C GLY A 94 16.51 -7.18 -3.01
N HIS A 95 16.29 -6.03 -3.64
CA HIS A 95 14.96 -5.47 -3.90
C HIS A 95 14.11 -6.31 -4.84
N ARG A 96 14.69 -6.80 -5.95
CA ARG A 96 13.98 -7.72 -6.87
C ARG A 96 13.60 -9.02 -6.16
N THR A 97 14.48 -9.54 -5.29
CA THR A 97 14.19 -10.74 -4.49
C THR A 97 13.03 -10.48 -3.53
N HIS A 98 13.03 -9.34 -2.86
CA HIS A 98 11.95 -8.92 -1.98
C HIS A 98 10.61 -8.83 -2.71
N HIS A 99 10.56 -8.19 -3.88
CA HIS A 99 9.34 -8.13 -4.71
C HIS A 99 8.84 -9.52 -5.15
N ARG A 100 9.75 -10.38 -5.62
CA ARG A 100 9.39 -11.72 -6.10
C ARG A 100 8.89 -12.65 -4.99
N TYR A 101 9.39 -12.47 -3.78
CA TYR A 101 9.21 -13.41 -2.68
C TYR A 101 8.63 -12.76 -1.42
N THR A 102 7.96 -11.61 -1.56
CA THR A 102 7.44 -10.80 -0.46
C THR A 102 6.73 -11.68 0.57
N ASP A 103 7.04 -11.48 1.85
CA ASP A 103 6.43 -12.22 2.95
C ASP A 103 6.66 -13.74 2.95
N THR A 104 7.72 -14.22 2.29
CA THR A 104 8.16 -15.62 2.38
C THR A 104 9.54 -15.73 3.03
N ASP A 105 9.99 -16.95 3.35
CA ASP A 105 11.34 -17.18 3.90
C ASP A 105 12.48 -16.79 2.96
N LYS A 106 12.18 -16.56 1.67
CA LYS A 106 13.14 -16.11 0.66
C LYS A 106 13.23 -14.59 0.56
N ASP A 107 12.34 -13.85 1.22
CA ASP A 107 12.41 -12.40 1.33
C ASP A 107 13.49 -11.99 2.34
N PRO A 108 14.53 -11.24 1.89
CA PRO A 108 15.67 -10.90 2.72
C PRO A 108 15.31 -10.09 3.97
N TYR A 109 14.25 -9.28 3.91
CA TYR A 109 13.84 -8.39 5.02
C TYR A 109 12.35 -8.53 5.35
N SER A 110 11.83 -9.76 5.25
CA SER A 110 10.43 -10.06 5.54
C SER A 110 9.97 -9.55 6.91
N THR A 111 8.86 -8.83 6.94
CA THR A 111 8.20 -8.38 8.18
C THR A 111 7.60 -9.52 9.00
N LYS A 112 7.38 -10.70 8.41
CA LYS A 112 6.97 -11.90 9.16
C LYS A 112 8.00 -12.34 10.21
N LYS A 113 9.27 -11.96 10.03
CA LYS A 113 10.35 -12.16 11.01
C LYS A 113 10.35 -11.09 12.11
N GLY A 114 9.42 -10.13 12.08
CA GLY A 114 9.24 -9.06 13.06
C GLY A 114 9.65 -7.67 12.55
N LEU A 115 9.03 -6.62 13.11
CA LEU A 115 9.26 -5.22 12.70
C LEU A 115 10.73 -4.81 12.80
N PHE A 116 11.39 -5.13 13.92
CA PHE A 116 12.81 -4.82 14.13
C PHE A 116 13.73 -5.59 13.17
N HIS A 117 13.29 -6.79 12.75
CA HIS A 117 14.01 -7.57 11.76
C HIS A 117 14.02 -6.87 10.40
N ALA A 118 12.84 -6.51 9.91
CA ALA A 118 12.67 -5.80 8.65
C ALA A 118 13.33 -4.42 8.66
N HIS A 119 13.35 -3.74 9.81
CA HIS A 119 14.01 -2.43 9.93
C HIS A 119 15.53 -2.55 9.77
N MET A 120 16.20 -3.40 10.56
CA MET A 120 17.68 -3.42 10.54
C MET A 120 18.35 -4.76 10.77
N MET A 121 17.73 -5.73 11.48
CA MET A 121 18.46 -6.97 11.80
C MET A 121 18.75 -7.84 10.57
N TRP A 122 18.01 -7.69 9.47
CA TRP A 122 18.30 -8.37 8.23
C TRP A 122 19.68 -8.03 7.63
N MET A 123 20.24 -6.85 7.96
CA MET A 123 21.60 -6.48 7.55
C MET A 123 22.66 -7.03 8.51
N ILE A 124 22.29 -7.22 9.78
CA ILE A 124 23.18 -7.74 10.85
C ILE A 124 23.27 -9.26 10.78
N LEU A 125 22.18 -9.94 10.46
CA LEU A 125 22.11 -11.39 10.37
C LEU A 125 22.17 -11.84 8.91
N LYS A 126 23.16 -12.65 8.57
CA LYS A 126 23.29 -13.26 7.25
C LYS A 126 22.09 -14.15 6.97
N ASP A 127 21.37 -13.88 5.89
CA ASP A 127 20.31 -14.75 5.39
C ASP A 127 20.84 -15.71 4.33
N THR A 128 21.50 -16.78 4.79
CA THR A 128 21.99 -17.87 3.96
C THR A 128 21.17 -19.14 4.19
N ASP A 129 21.04 -19.96 3.17
CA ASP A 129 20.56 -21.34 3.32
C ASP A 129 21.60 -22.22 4.03
N SER A 130 21.30 -23.51 4.19
CA SER A 130 22.18 -24.51 4.81
C SER A 130 23.54 -24.65 4.10
N ASP A 131 23.60 -24.27 2.82
CA ASP A 131 24.80 -24.35 1.97
C ASP A 131 25.54 -23.00 1.89
N GLY A 132 25.13 -22.02 2.69
CA GLY A 132 25.76 -20.69 2.71
C GLY A 132 25.39 -19.79 1.53
N LYS A 133 24.41 -20.17 0.71
CA LYS A 133 23.98 -19.38 -0.46
C LYS A 133 22.86 -18.42 -0.08
N LEU A 134 22.83 -17.28 -0.76
CA LEU A 134 21.76 -16.30 -0.59
C LEU A 134 20.43 -16.89 -1.06
N LYS A 135 19.38 -16.71 -0.25
CA LYS A 135 18.04 -17.17 -0.57
C LYS A 135 17.42 -16.29 -1.67
N GLY A 136 16.59 -16.91 -2.52
CA GLY A 136 15.87 -16.25 -3.60
C GLY A 136 16.68 -16.04 -4.88
N ARG A 137 16.08 -16.40 -6.02
CA ARG A 137 16.67 -16.23 -7.36
C ARG A 137 15.90 -15.16 -8.12
N VAL A 138 16.61 -14.25 -8.76
CA VAL A 138 16.06 -13.19 -9.62
C VAL A 138 16.94 -12.99 -10.83
N ASP A 139 16.36 -12.50 -11.91
CA ASP A 139 17.13 -12.13 -13.09
C ASP A 139 17.90 -10.84 -12.82
N MET A 140 19.17 -10.86 -13.20
CA MET A 140 20.16 -9.79 -13.04
C MET A 140 20.95 -9.57 -14.33
N THR A 141 20.51 -10.16 -15.44
CA THR A 141 21.24 -10.17 -16.73
C THR A 141 21.47 -8.76 -17.24
N ASP A 142 20.46 -7.90 -17.13
CA ASP A 142 20.52 -6.48 -17.48
C ASP A 142 21.61 -5.74 -16.68
N LEU A 143 21.60 -5.88 -15.34
CA LEU A 143 22.57 -5.22 -14.45
C LEU A 143 23.97 -5.80 -14.57
N ASN A 144 24.11 -7.07 -14.97
CA ASN A 144 25.39 -7.70 -15.25
C ASN A 144 26.02 -7.23 -16.55
N ASN A 145 25.20 -6.87 -17.54
CA ASN A 145 25.66 -6.41 -18.85
C ASN A 145 25.92 -4.90 -18.89
N ASP A 146 25.32 -4.14 -17.97
CA ASP A 146 25.55 -2.70 -17.83
C ASP A 146 26.99 -2.38 -17.35
N ALA A 147 27.74 -1.63 -18.16
CA ALA A 147 29.12 -1.27 -17.87
C ALA A 147 29.26 -0.32 -16.68
N LEU A 148 28.32 0.62 -16.51
CA LEU A 148 28.31 1.57 -15.40
C LEU A 148 28.04 0.86 -14.08
N VAL A 149 27.07 -0.05 -14.07
CA VAL A 149 26.75 -0.88 -12.90
C VAL A 149 27.92 -1.77 -12.52
N ARG A 150 28.59 -2.40 -13.50
CA ARG A 150 29.80 -3.20 -13.25
C ARG A 150 30.95 -2.35 -12.69
N PHE A 151 31.16 -1.15 -13.23
CA PHE A 151 32.16 -0.21 -12.73
C PHE A 151 31.86 0.15 -11.27
N GLN A 152 30.64 0.61 -10.98
CA GLN A 152 30.26 1.00 -9.62
C GLN A 152 30.36 -0.17 -8.64
N HIS A 153 29.97 -1.38 -9.04
CA HIS A 153 30.09 -2.56 -8.20
C HIS A 153 31.55 -2.89 -7.88
N LYS A 154 32.45 -2.81 -8.87
CA LYS A 154 33.89 -3.07 -8.70
C LYS A 154 34.57 -2.02 -7.79
N TYR A 155 34.19 -0.76 -7.93
CA TYR A 155 34.79 0.37 -7.19
C TYR A 155 33.87 0.91 -6.09
N PHE A 156 32.94 0.09 -5.59
CA PHE A 156 31.89 0.56 -4.68
C PHE A 156 32.48 1.16 -3.41
N LEU A 157 33.43 0.47 -2.77
CA LEU A 157 34.02 0.93 -1.51
C LEU A 157 34.67 2.32 -1.60
N PRO A 158 35.61 2.59 -2.54
CA PRO A 158 36.17 3.94 -2.67
C PRO A 158 35.13 4.99 -3.09
N LEU A 159 34.20 4.66 -3.98
CA LEU A 159 33.12 5.58 -4.38
C LEU A 159 32.22 5.94 -3.19
N MET A 160 31.84 4.94 -2.40
CA MET A 160 31.03 5.11 -1.20
C MET A 160 31.75 5.95 -0.17
N LEU A 161 33.02 5.63 0.18
CA LEU A 161 33.76 6.40 1.19
C LEU A 161 33.91 7.87 0.76
N PHE A 162 34.20 8.08 -0.52
CA PHE A 162 34.31 9.43 -1.07
C PHE A 162 32.96 10.16 -1.01
N MET A 163 31.90 9.60 -1.59
CA MET A 163 30.60 10.28 -1.66
C MET A 163 29.91 10.39 -0.31
N ALA A 164 30.05 9.40 0.58
CA ALA A 164 29.38 9.43 1.89
C ALA A 164 30.09 10.37 2.88
N PHE A 165 31.40 10.54 2.81
CA PHE A 165 32.16 11.28 3.82
C PHE A 165 33.04 12.38 3.23
N THR A 166 33.91 12.05 2.27
CA THR A 166 34.90 13.01 1.75
C THR A 166 34.26 14.17 0.98
N PHE A 167 33.33 13.89 0.08
CA PHE A 167 32.65 14.89 -0.74
C PHE A 167 31.87 15.92 0.10
N PRO A 168 30.94 15.53 1.00
CA PRO A 168 30.24 16.52 1.82
C PRO A 168 31.17 17.31 2.75
N THR A 169 32.28 16.69 3.19
CA THR A 169 33.33 17.37 3.97
C THR A 169 34.07 18.42 3.14
N LEU A 170 34.46 18.08 1.91
CA LEU A 170 35.13 19.00 1.00
C LEU A 170 34.25 20.19 0.64
N VAL A 171 32.95 19.96 0.39
CA VAL A 171 32.00 21.05 0.07
C VAL A 171 31.93 22.06 1.24
N ALA A 172 31.76 21.57 2.47
CA ALA A 172 31.69 22.46 3.63
C ALA A 172 33.04 23.13 3.96
N GLY A 173 34.12 22.36 3.90
CA GLY A 173 35.47 22.81 4.19
C GLY A 173 36.00 23.85 3.21
N LEU A 174 35.85 23.60 1.91
CA LEU A 174 36.27 24.52 0.86
C LEU A 174 35.28 25.68 0.66
N GLY A 175 33.99 25.44 0.90
CA GLY A 175 32.95 26.45 0.70
C GLY A 175 32.89 27.50 1.79
N TRP A 176 32.92 27.09 3.06
CA TRP A 176 32.78 28.01 4.21
C TRP A 176 33.67 27.64 5.41
N GLY A 177 34.70 26.83 5.21
CA GLY A 177 35.71 26.52 6.22
C GLY A 177 35.31 25.48 7.28
N ASP A 178 34.11 24.90 7.19
CA ASP A 178 33.59 23.99 8.22
C ASP A 178 33.88 22.52 7.91
N TRP A 179 35.16 22.15 7.96
CA TRP A 179 35.61 20.77 7.73
C TRP A 179 35.01 19.78 8.72
N LYS A 180 35.00 20.14 10.01
CA LYS A 180 34.49 19.27 11.08
C LYS A 180 32.98 19.07 10.93
N GLY A 181 32.23 20.13 10.69
CA GLY A 181 30.79 20.04 10.47
C GLY A 181 30.44 19.30 9.19
N GLY A 182 31.18 19.50 8.10
CA GLY A 182 30.99 18.75 6.86
C GLY A 182 31.11 17.23 7.04
N PHE A 183 32.08 16.78 7.83
CA PHE A 183 32.24 15.34 8.13
C PHE A 183 31.15 14.82 9.05
N PHE A 184 30.95 15.46 10.21
CA PHE A 184 30.05 14.94 11.25
C PHE A 184 28.58 15.15 10.91
N TRP A 185 28.17 16.31 10.42
CA TRP A 185 26.77 16.61 10.10
C TRP A 185 26.37 16.14 8.71
N ALA A 186 27.07 16.64 7.67
CA ALA A 186 26.71 16.33 6.28
C ALA A 186 27.19 14.93 5.83
N GLY A 187 28.21 14.38 6.49
CA GLY A 187 28.69 13.01 6.32
C GLY A 187 27.93 12.03 7.21
N VAL A 188 28.29 11.97 8.49
CA VAL A 188 27.86 10.92 9.43
C VAL A 188 26.39 11.02 9.83
N THR A 189 25.96 12.15 10.41
CA THR A 189 24.59 12.30 10.93
C THR A 189 23.57 12.16 9.81
N ARG A 190 23.79 12.84 8.67
CA ARG A 190 22.94 12.69 7.47
C ARG A 190 22.85 11.25 7.00
N LEU A 191 23.95 10.48 7.01
CA LEU A 191 23.93 9.07 6.62
C LEU A 191 23.00 8.24 7.51
N VAL A 192 23.01 8.47 8.83
CA VAL A 192 22.12 7.79 9.79
C VAL A 192 20.66 8.09 9.47
N PHE A 193 20.31 9.35 9.16
CA PHE A 193 18.94 9.71 8.77
C PHE A 193 18.51 9.05 7.46
N VAL A 194 19.39 8.98 6.45
CA VAL A 194 19.12 8.28 5.18
C VAL A 194 18.85 6.79 5.42
N HIS A 195 19.71 6.13 6.20
CA HIS A 195 19.54 4.71 6.53
C HIS A 195 18.20 4.44 7.21
N HIS A 196 17.86 5.18 8.26
CA HIS A 196 16.59 4.96 8.95
C HIS A 196 15.36 5.31 8.08
N ALA A 197 15.48 6.31 7.19
CA ALA A 197 14.45 6.58 6.19
C ALA A 197 14.26 5.37 5.26
N THR A 198 15.33 4.80 4.70
CA THR A 198 15.20 3.61 3.84
C THR A 198 14.67 2.40 4.61
N PHE A 199 15.13 2.18 5.85
CA PHE A 199 14.69 1.05 6.67
C PHE A 199 13.21 1.14 7.03
N CYS A 200 12.65 2.34 7.16
CA CYS A 200 11.22 2.56 7.30
C CYS A 200 10.40 2.05 6.11
N VAL A 201 10.98 1.97 4.91
CA VAL A 201 10.30 1.36 3.75
C VAL A 201 10.07 -0.13 4.00
N ASN A 202 11.12 -0.86 4.38
CA ASN A 202 11.02 -2.29 4.66
C ASN A 202 10.18 -2.59 5.90
N SER A 203 10.18 -1.69 6.90
CA SER A 203 9.50 -1.91 8.18
C SER A 203 8.12 -1.25 8.25
N LEU A 204 8.06 0.08 8.31
CA LEU A 204 6.82 0.81 8.56
C LEU A 204 5.87 0.72 7.37
N ALA A 205 6.38 0.70 6.14
CA ALA A 205 5.54 0.59 4.94
C ALA A 205 4.92 -0.80 4.75
N HIS A 206 5.35 -1.79 5.53
CA HIS A 206 4.74 -3.12 5.63
C HIS A 206 3.94 -3.32 6.93
N TRP A 207 3.83 -2.29 7.78
CA TRP A 207 3.22 -2.40 9.11
C TRP A 207 2.08 -1.40 9.32
N LEU A 208 2.26 -0.15 8.89
CA LEU A 208 1.31 0.94 9.06
C LEU A 208 0.63 1.28 7.73
N GLY A 209 -0.65 1.67 7.79
CA GLY A 209 -1.39 2.18 6.64
C GLY A 209 -2.47 1.24 6.12
N GLU A 210 -2.82 1.40 4.84
CA GLU A 210 -3.94 0.70 4.22
C GLU A 210 -3.52 -0.20 3.05
N HIS A 211 -4.24 -1.30 2.87
CA HIS A 211 -4.24 -2.11 1.66
C HIS A 211 -5.18 -1.46 0.63
N THR A 212 -4.67 -0.50 -0.12
CA THR A 212 -5.47 0.31 -1.07
C THR A 212 -5.80 -0.44 -2.36
N TYR A 213 -4.91 -1.31 -2.83
CA TYR A 213 -4.98 -2.00 -4.13
C TYR A 213 -4.99 -3.52 -4.01
N ASP A 214 -4.25 -4.09 -3.05
CA ASP A 214 -4.30 -5.53 -2.74
C ASP A 214 -3.94 -5.80 -1.26
N ASP A 215 -4.44 -6.89 -0.70
CA ASP A 215 -4.25 -7.30 0.71
C ASP A 215 -3.63 -8.70 0.88
N ARG A 216 -3.12 -9.31 -0.19
CA ARG A 216 -2.49 -10.65 -0.12
C ARG A 216 -1.10 -10.62 0.52
N ALA A 217 -0.47 -9.46 0.52
CA ALA A 217 0.83 -9.20 1.13
C ALA A 217 0.77 -8.02 2.12
N THR A 218 1.81 -7.88 2.92
CA THR A 218 1.94 -6.87 3.98
C THR A 218 2.16 -5.40 3.55
N PRO A 219 2.62 -5.04 2.32
CA PRO A 219 2.80 -3.65 1.91
C PRO A 219 1.53 -2.81 2.09
N ARG A 220 1.68 -1.59 2.58
CA ARG A 220 0.61 -0.64 2.92
C ARG A 220 0.94 0.76 2.42
N ASP A 221 -0.10 1.49 2.06
CA ASP A 221 0.01 2.91 1.77
C ASP A 221 -0.14 3.72 3.06
N HIS A 222 0.86 4.55 3.37
CA HIS A 222 0.84 5.39 4.57
C HIS A 222 1.52 6.74 4.32
N PHE A 223 0.77 7.83 4.49
CA PHE A 223 1.22 9.19 4.18
C PHE A 223 2.45 9.62 5.01
N PHE A 224 2.45 9.38 6.33
CA PHE A 224 3.60 9.76 7.16
C PHE A 224 4.83 8.91 6.85
N THR A 225 4.66 7.63 6.49
CA THR A 225 5.78 6.83 5.99
C THR A 225 6.31 7.45 4.71
N ALA A 226 5.44 7.88 3.79
CA ALA A 226 5.87 8.53 2.54
C ALA A 226 6.66 9.83 2.78
N ILE A 227 6.32 10.62 3.81
CA ILE A 227 7.12 11.79 4.21
C ILE A 227 8.53 11.37 4.62
N MET A 228 8.64 10.38 5.51
CA MET A 228 9.92 9.89 6.02
C MET A 228 10.77 9.24 4.93
N THR A 229 10.15 8.68 3.89
CA THR A 229 10.82 7.86 2.87
C THR A 229 10.80 8.48 1.48
N LEU A 230 10.65 9.81 1.37
CA LEU A 230 10.73 10.54 0.08
C LEU A 230 9.75 10.03 -0.99
N GLY A 231 8.55 9.62 -0.57
CA GLY A 231 7.47 9.10 -1.43
C GLY A 231 7.32 7.59 -1.39
N GLU A 232 8.29 6.85 -0.84
CA GLU A 232 8.31 5.38 -0.91
C GLU A 232 7.28 4.68 0.00
N GLY A 233 6.57 5.44 0.84
CA GLY A 233 5.55 4.94 1.76
C GLY A 233 4.17 4.67 1.15
N TYR A 234 3.95 4.99 -0.13
CA TYR A 234 2.81 4.44 -0.90
C TYR A 234 3.16 3.05 -1.41
N HIS A 235 3.39 2.14 -0.45
CA HIS A 235 4.09 0.88 -0.69
C HIS A 235 3.16 -0.22 -1.19
N ASN A 236 1.86 -0.12 -0.89
CA ASN A 236 0.88 -1.04 -1.46
C ASN A 236 0.73 -0.80 -2.96
N PHE A 237 0.69 0.46 -3.39
CA PHE A 237 0.75 0.79 -4.82
C PHE A 237 2.01 0.24 -5.47
N HIS A 238 3.18 0.51 -4.86
CA HIS A 238 4.47 0.10 -5.38
C HIS A 238 4.60 -1.43 -5.54
N HIS A 239 4.08 -2.21 -4.59
CA HIS A 239 4.12 -3.68 -4.69
C HIS A 239 3.15 -4.24 -5.73
N GLU A 240 2.00 -3.60 -5.93
CA GLU A 240 1.03 -4.04 -6.93
C GLU A 240 1.47 -3.65 -8.36
N PHE A 241 2.08 -2.47 -8.52
CA PHE A 241 2.45 -1.90 -9.81
C PHE A 241 3.95 -1.48 -9.86
N PRO A 242 4.89 -2.42 -9.69
CA PRO A 242 6.30 -2.10 -9.42
C PRO A 242 7.04 -1.38 -10.56
N ASN A 243 6.56 -1.49 -11.80
CA ASN A 243 7.17 -0.82 -12.95
C ASN A 243 6.63 0.61 -13.19
N ASP A 244 5.62 1.08 -12.44
CA ASP A 244 5.21 2.48 -12.52
C ASP A 244 6.32 3.38 -11.94
N PHE A 245 6.64 4.49 -12.60
CA PHE A 245 7.66 5.43 -12.09
C PHE A 245 7.19 6.23 -10.87
N ARG A 246 5.91 6.11 -10.50
CA ARG A 246 5.28 6.82 -9.39
C ARG A 246 4.96 5.82 -8.30
N ASN A 247 5.24 6.15 -7.05
CA ASN A 247 4.62 5.42 -5.94
C ASN A 247 3.29 6.08 -5.56
N ALA A 248 3.19 7.41 -5.76
CA ALA A 248 1.97 8.17 -5.52
C ALA A 248 1.36 8.69 -6.82
N ILE A 249 0.23 8.11 -7.24
CA ILE A 249 -0.37 8.36 -8.56
C ILE A 249 -0.98 9.76 -8.75
N LYS A 250 -1.50 10.37 -7.68
CA LYS A 250 -2.09 11.71 -7.76
C LYS A 250 -0.98 12.75 -7.71
N PHE A 251 -1.10 13.81 -8.49
CA PHE A 251 -0.06 14.85 -8.57
C PHE A 251 0.29 15.43 -7.19
N TRP A 252 -0.72 15.71 -6.35
CA TRP A 252 -0.57 16.30 -5.01
C TRP A 252 -0.15 15.32 -3.90
N GLN A 253 -0.16 14.01 -4.16
CA GLN A 253 0.35 13.06 -3.18
C GLN A 253 1.87 13.19 -3.09
N TYR A 254 2.37 13.27 -1.85
CA TYR A 254 3.77 13.50 -1.54
C TYR A 254 4.64 12.37 -2.09
N ASP A 255 5.31 12.65 -3.20
CA ASP A 255 6.28 11.78 -3.85
C ASP A 255 7.28 12.69 -4.55
N PRO A 256 8.25 13.26 -3.81
CA PRO A 256 9.24 14.16 -4.37
C PRO A 256 10.10 13.47 -5.44
N THR A 257 10.27 12.14 -5.35
CA THR A 257 10.97 11.34 -6.36
C THR A 257 10.24 11.36 -7.70
N LYS A 258 8.90 11.19 -7.70
CA LYS A 258 8.08 11.35 -8.91
C LYS A 258 8.25 12.73 -9.53
N TRP A 259 8.20 13.79 -8.72
CA TRP A 259 8.34 15.15 -9.23
C TRP A 259 9.74 15.39 -9.80
N LEU A 260 10.79 14.88 -9.16
CA LEU A 260 12.16 14.94 -9.68
C LEU A 260 12.25 14.26 -11.06
N ILE A 261 11.82 13.00 -11.17
CA ILE A 261 11.88 12.25 -12.44
C ILE A 261 11.07 12.97 -13.52
N TRP A 262 9.89 13.49 -13.18
CA TRP A 262 9.04 14.24 -14.12
C TRP A 262 9.69 15.55 -14.57
N VAL A 263 10.25 16.36 -13.67
CA VAL A 263 10.96 17.60 -14.03
C VAL A 263 12.17 17.31 -14.91
N CYS A 264 12.95 16.27 -14.59
CA CYS A 264 14.07 15.82 -15.42
C CYS A 264 13.61 15.40 -16.83
N SER A 265 12.38 14.92 -16.99
CA SER A 265 11.85 14.54 -18.30
C SER A 265 11.55 15.73 -19.20
N LEU A 266 11.21 16.88 -18.61
CA LEU A 266 10.94 18.11 -19.35
C LEU A 266 12.19 18.64 -20.07
N VAL A 267 13.39 18.27 -19.59
CA VAL A 267 14.68 18.67 -20.15
C VAL A 267 15.41 17.50 -20.83
N GLY A 268 14.75 16.35 -21.02
CA GLY A 268 15.31 15.19 -21.71
C GLY A 268 16.36 14.38 -20.92
N LEU A 269 16.49 14.62 -19.61
CA LEU A 269 17.39 13.83 -18.76
C LEU A 269 16.83 12.44 -18.45
N THR A 270 15.49 12.33 -18.39
CA THR A 270 14.72 11.09 -18.25
C THR A 270 13.66 11.03 -19.35
N TYR A 271 13.27 9.84 -19.79
CA TYR A 271 12.29 9.62 -20.86
C TYR A 271 11.67 8.23 -20.73
N ASN A 272 10.64 7.93 -21.54
CA ASN A 272 9.88 6.68 -21.48
C ASN A 272 9.38 6.33 -20.06
N LEU A 273 8.73 7.30 -19.40
CA LEU A 273 8.26 7.16 -18.02
C LEU A 273 7.08 6.17 -18.00
N ASN A 274 7.27 5.01 -17.40
CA ASN A 274 6.26 3.95 -17.39
C ASN A 274 5.16 4.27 -16.38
N THR A 275 3.91 4.23 -16.84
CA THR A 275 2.73 4.36 -15.98
C THR A 275 1.81 3.18 -16.18
N PHE A 276 1.34 2.58 -15.10
CA PHE A 276 0.38 1.49 -15.19
C PHE A 276 -0.99 2.02 -15.70
N PRO A 277 -1.72 1.27 -16.53
CA PRO A 277 -3.00 1.74 -17.07
C PRO A 277 -3.99 2.11 -15.98
N ASN A 278 -4.54 3.32 -16.05
CA ASN A 278 -5.46 3.85 -15.03
C ASN A 278 -6.65 2.92 -14.76
N ASN A 279 -7.18 2.26 -15.78
CA ASN A 279 -8.29 1.31 -15.63
C ASN A 279 -7.96 0.16 -14.66
N GLU A 280 -6.77 -0.42 -14.77
CA GLU A 280 -6.35 -1.53 -13.92
C GLU A 280 -6.07 -1.06 -12.48
N ILE A 281 -5.50 0.14 -12.31
CA ILE A 281 -5.33 0.79 -11.00
C ILE A 281 -6.70 0.98 -10.32
N GLN A 282 -7.71 1.44 -11.07
CA GLN A 282 -9.06 1.64 -10.51
C GLN A 282 -9.73 0.32 -10.17
N LYS A 283 -9.56 -0.74 -10.98
CA LYS A 283 -10.09 -2.07 -10.67
C LYS A 283 -9.59 -2.56 -9.31
N GLY A 284 -8.27 -2.48 -9.04
CA GLY A 284 -7.71 -2.88 -7.75
C GLY A 284 -8.32 -2.11 -6.57
N ARG A 285 -8.49 -0.79 -6.71
CA ARG A 285 -9.16 0.04 -5.68
C ARG A 285 -10.60 -0.37 -5.44
N ILE A 286 -11.38 -0.56 -6.51
CA ILE A 286 -12.79 -0.95 -6.39
C ILE A 286 -12.91 -2.35 -5.77
N GLN A 287 -12.02 -3.29 -6.12
CA GLN A 287 -11.99 -4.62 -5.50
C GLN A 287 -11.74 -4.54 -3.99
N MET A 288 -10.79 -3.71 -3.55
CA MET A 288 -10.52 -3.51 -2.11
C MET A 288 -11.68 -2.80 -1.40
N GLN A 289 -12.32 -1.84 -2.04
CA GLN A 289 -13.53 -1.20 -1.50
C GLN A 289 -14.70 -2.18 -1.40
N GLN A 290 -14.88 -3.05 -2.40
CA GLN A 290 -15.92 -4.08 -2.40
C GLN A 290 -15.71 -5.05 -1.24
N LYS A 291 -14.48 -5.52 -0.99
CA LYS A 291 -14.15 -6.34 0.18
C LYS A 291 -14.52 -5.65 1.51
N LYS A 292 -14.21 -4.34 1.64
CA LYS A 292 -14.59 -3.56 2.83
C LYS A 292 -16.12 -3.48 2.97
N ILE A 293 -16.84 -3.26 1.87
CA ILE A 293 -18.31 -3.23 1.83
C ILE A 293 -18.88 -4.60 2.22
N ASP A 294 -18.36 -5.69 1.68
CA ASP A 294 -18.84 -7.05 1.97
C ASP A 294 -18.62 -7.41 3.44
N ALA A 295 -17.47 -7.04 4.02
CA ALA A 295 -17.19 -7.22 5.44
C ALA A 295 -18.13 -6.39 6.34
N LEU A 296 -18.56 -5.20 5.91
CA LEU A 296 -19.56 -4.41 6.61
C LEU A 296 -20.96 -5.01 6.47
N LYS A 297 -21.33 -5.47 5.26
CA LYS A 297 -22.59 -6.16 4.99
C LYS A 297 -22.74 -7.40 5.85
N ALA A 298 -21.69 -8.20 6.01
CA ALA A 298 -21.71 -9.41 6.83
C ALA A 298 -22.02 -9.17 8.31
N LYS A 299 -21.93 -7.93 8.82
CA LYS A 299 -22.27 -7.56 10.20
C LYS A 299 -23.74 -7.16 10.38
N LEU A 300 -24.49 -7.03 9.29
CA LEU A 300 -25.87 -6.58 9.29
C LEU A 300 -26.80 -7.77 8.99
N ASP A 301 -27.97 -7.76 9.62
CA ASP A 301 -29.08 -8.67 9.31
C ASP A 301 -29.86 -8.12 8.12
N TRP A 302 -29.68 -8.74 6.96
CA TRP A 302 -30.39 -8.40 5.71
C TRP A 302 -31.67 -9.23 5.51
N GLY A 303 -32.07 -10.02 6.50
CA GLY A 303 -33.17 -10.96 6.40
C GLY A 303 -32.87 -12.17 5.49
N PRO A 304 -33.85 -13.08 5.33
CA PRO A 304 -33.70 -14.28 4.51
C PRO A 304 -33.54 -13.94 3.03
N THR A 305 -32.72 -14.69 2.30
CA THR A 305 -32.59 -14.56 0.84
C THR A 305 -33.71 -15.31 0.13
N ASP A 306 -33.94 -15.00 -1.14
CA ASP A 306 -34.95 -15.68 -1.97
C ASP A 306 -34.72 -17.20 -2.08
N ALA A 307 -33.47 -17.66 -1.89
CA ALA A 307 -33.14 -19.08 -1.86
C ALA A 307 -33.53 -19.75 -0.53
N ASP A 308 -33.62 -18.99 0.55
CA ASP A 308 -33.98 -19.47 1.89
C ASP A 308 -35.50 -19.54 2.09
N LEU A 309 -36.27 -18.90 1.20
CA LEU A 309 -37.70 -18.69 1.37
C LEU A 309 -38.54 -19.73 0.61
N PRO A 310 -39.66 -20.19 1.19
CA PRO A 310 -40.59 -21.07 0.49
C PRO A 310 -41.24 -20.33 -0.68
N LYS A 311 -41.49 -21.07 -1.77
CA LYS A 311 -42.20 -20.56 -2.94
C LYS A 311 -43.67 -20.94 -2.85
N TRP A 312 -44.55 -19.95 -2.77
CA TRP A 312 -46.00 -20.16 -2.69
C TRP A 312 -46.67 -19.63 -3.95
N ASP A 313 -47.61 -20.39 -4.51
CA ASP A 313 -48.55 -19.84 -5.47
C ASP A 313 -49.59 -18.94 -4.77
N PHE A 314 -50.39 -18.24 -5.57
CA PHE A 314 -51.40 -17.32 -5.03
C PHE A 314 -52.46 -18.04 -4.20
N ASP A 315 -52.84 -19.26 -4.58
CA ASP A 315 -53.83 -20.06 -3.85
C ASP A 315 -53.32 -20.42 -2.44
N THR A 316 -52.06 -20.86 -2.34
CA THR A 316 -51.41 -21.11 -1.05
C THR A 316 -51.31 -19.84 -0.23
N PHE A 317 -50.90 -18.72 -0.84
CA PHE A 317 -50.83 -17.42 -0.16
C PHE A 317 -52.18 -17.00 0.44
N ILE A 318 -53.27 -17.08 -0.34
CA ILE A 318 -54.61 -16.71 0.14
C ILE A 318 -55.13 -17.67 1.20
N LYS A 319 -54.81 -18.97 1.10
CA LYS A 319 -55.14 -19.96 2.13
C LYS A 319 -54.49 -19.58 3.47
N LEU A 320 -53.21 -19.26 3.47
CA LEU A 320 -52.48 -18.81 4.66
C LEU A 320 -53.10 -17.55 5.30
N VAL A 321 -53.63 -16.64 4.48
CA VAL A 321 -54.28 -15.41 4.99
C VAL A 321 -55.69 -15.68 5.53
N LYS A 322 -56.53 -16.42 4.78
CA LYS A 322 -57.95 -16.60 5.10
C LYS A 322 -58.22 -17.70 6.12
N GLU A 323 -57.51 -18.82 6.02
CA GLU A 323 -57.76 -20.01 6.85
C GLU A 323 -56.84 -20.02 8.08
N GLU A 324 -55.57 -19.65 7.92
CA GLU A 324 -54.59 -19.63 9.03
C GLU A 324 -54.47 -18.27 9.71
N GLY A 325 -55.17 -17.24 9.20
CA GLY A 325 -55.25 -15.92 9.82
C GLY A 325 -53.96 -15.09 9.75
N ARG A 326 -52.97 -15.49 8.94
CA ARG A 326 -51.69 -14.79 8.82
C ARG A 326 -51.85 -13.41 8.20
N ARG A 327 -51.03 -12.45 8.65
CA ARG A 327 -51.06 -11.06 8.17
C ARG A 327 -50.03 -10.85 7.07
N LEU A 328 -50.32 -11.41 5.88
CA LEU A 328 -49.39 -11.39 4.75
C LEU A 328 -49.77 -10.35 3.71
N ILE A 329 -48.76 -9.73 3.10
CA ILE A 329 -48.89 -8.84 1.93
C ILE A 329 -47.88 -9.23 0.85
N ILE A 330 -48.16 -8.86 -0.40
CA ILE A 330 -47.24 -9.05 -1.52
C ILE A 330 -46.70 -7.69 -1.96
N ILE A 331 -45.37 -7.58 -2.11
CA ILE A 331 -44.70 -6.44 -2.76
C ILE A 331 -43.61 -7.00 -3.69
N GLU A 332 -43.60 -6.61 -4.95
CA GLU A 332 -42.59 -7.00 -5.96
C GLU A 332 -42.39 -8.53 -6.05
N GLY A 333 -43.48 -9.30 -5.93
CA GLY A 333 -43.45 -10.77 -5.98
C GLY A 333 -42.90 -11.45 -4.72
N GLN A 334 -42.62 -10.69 -3.65
CA GLN A 334 -42.18 -11.20 -2.36
C GLN A 334 -43.33 -11.14 -1.35
N ILE A 335 -43.37 -12.10 -0.43
CA ILE A 335 -44.43 -12.24 0.58
C ILE A 335 -43.88 -11.85 1.94
N TYR A 336 -44.55 -10.89 2.59
CA TYR A 336 -44.11 -10.30 3.84
C TYR A 336 -45.12 -10.54 4.95
N ASP A 337 -44.64 -10.95 6.12
CA ASP A 337 -45.44 -11.05 7.33
C ASP A 337 -45.37 -9.73 8.10
N VAL A 338 -46.47 -9.00 8.06
CA VAL A 338 -46.56 -7.65 8.64
C VAL A 338 -47.22 -7.64 10.00
N GLU A 339 -47.58 -8.80 10.59
CA GLU A 339 -48.35 -8.88 11.85
C GLU A 339 -47.75 -8.00 12.95
N LYS A 340 -46.45 -8.14 13.19
CA LYS A 340 -45.72 -7.37 14.21
C LYS A 340 -45.43 -5.92 13.81
N PHE A 341 -45.61 -5.56 12.54
CA PHE A 341 -45.30 -4.24 12.01
C PHE A 341 -46.53 -3.33 11.88
N ILE A 342 -47.75 -3.87 11.86
CA ILE A 342 -49.01 -3.12 11.65
C ILE A 342 -49.08 -1.87 12.52
N ASP A 343 -48.83 -2.00 13.82
CA ASP A 343 -48.98 -0.91 14.80
C ASP A 343 -47.77 0.04 14.84
N HIS A 344 -46.69 -0.30 14.13
CA HIS A 344 -45.47 0.50 14.02
C HIS A 344 -45.32 1.21 12.67
N HIS A 345 -46.24 1.00 11.74
CA HIS A 345 -46.21 1.66 10.43
C HIS A 345 -46.42 3.19 10.58
N PRO A 346 -45.48 4.03 10.13
CA PRO A 346 -45.55 5.49 10.33
C PRO A 346 -46.76 6.16 9.68
N GLY A 347 -47.24 5.63 8.54
CA GLY A 347 -48.46 6.11 7.89
C GLY A 347 -49.75 5.70 8.59
N GLY A 348 -49.66 4.91 9.66
CA GLY A 348 -50.80 4.42 10.45
C GLY A 348 -51.22 2.99 10.07
N ARG A 349 -51.84 2.31 11.03
CA ARG A 349 -52.21 0.88 10.96
C ARG A 349 -53.27 0.56 9.89
N MET A 350 -54.10 1.54 9.51
CA MET A 350 -55.24 1.30 8.61
C MET A 350 -54.77 0.89 7.22
N PHE A 351 -53.74 1.55 6.68
CA PHE A 351 -53.18 1.25 5.36
C PHE A 351 -52.60 -0.17 5.27
N ILE A 352 -51.94 -0.64 6.34
CA ILE A 352 -51.43 -2.01 6.38
C ILE A 352 -52.57 -3.02 6.55
N LYS A 353 -53.58 -2.71 7.38
CA LYS A 353 -54.74 -3.60 7.55
C LYS A 353 -55.54 -3.79 6.26
N SER A 354 -55.68 -2.74 5.44
CA SER A 354 -56.33 -2.84 4.12
C SER A 354 -55.49 -3.59 3.07
N ALA A 355 -54.18 -3.70 3.28
CA ALA A 355 -53.24 -4.38 2.38
C ALA A 355 -53.20 -5.90 2.58
N ILE A 356 -53.68 -6.44 3.71
CA ILE A 356 -53.60 -7.88 4.02
C ILE A 356 -54.28 -8.70 2.93
N GLY A 357 -53.57 -9.72 2.41
CA GLY A 357 -54.04 -10.62 1.37
C GLY A 357 -54.02 -10.03 -0.04
N ARG A 358 -53.31 -8.92 -0.25
CA ARG A 358 -53.22 -8.21 -1.54
C ARG A 358 -51.77 -8.00 -1.98
N ASP A 359 -51.61 -7.78 -3.27
CA ASP A 359 -50.41 -7.20 -3.85
C ASP A 359 -50.51 -5.68 -3.79
N VAL A 360 -49.61 -5.07 -3.03
CA VAL A 360 -49.56 -3.62 -2.81
C VAL A 360 -48.30 -2.99 -3.39
N THR A 361 -47.72 -3.64 -4.40
CA THR A 361 -46.52 -3.15 -5.11
C THR A 361 -46.70 -1.72 -5.60
N ASN A 362 -47.82 -1.42 -6.27
CA ASN A 362 -48.07 -0.08 -6.81
C ASN A 362 -48.19 0.97 -5.71
N ALA A 363 -48.96 0.69 -4.67
CA ALA A 363 -49.11 1.58 -3.53
C ALA A 363 -47.76 1.89 -2.84
N PHE A 364 -46.88 0.87 -2.72
CA PHE A 364 -45.55 0.98 -2.13
C PHE A 364 -44.53 1.71 -3.04
N ASN A 365 -44.73 1.65 -4.36
CA ASN A 365 -43.84 2.20 -5.39
C ASN A 365 -44.32 3.53 -5.98
N GLY A 366 -45.10 4.30 -5.23
CA GLY A 366 -45.47 5.68 -5.60
C GLY A 366 -46.92 5.88 -6.05
N GLY A 367 -47.73 4.82 -6.12
CA GLY A 367 -49.18 4.96 -6.29
C GLY A 367 -49.87 5.58 -5.08
N VAL A 368 -49.33 5.35 -3.87
CA VAL A 368 -49.77 6.04 -2.64
C VAL A 368 -48.59 6.74 -1.98
N TYR A 369 -47.49 6.01 -1.75
CA TYR A 369 -46.28 6.59 -1.18
C TYR A 369 -45.05 5.90 -1.75
N PHE A 370 -44.07 6.70 -2.21
CA PHE A 370 -42.82 6.19 -2.77
C PHE A 370 -41.82 5.86 -1.66
N HIS A 371 -41.83 4.59 -1.21
CA HIS A 371 -40.99 4.16 -0.09
C HIS A 371 -39.50 4.09 -0.46
N HIS A 372 -38.69 4.85 0.28
CA HIS A 372 -37.22 4.91 0.14
C HIS A 372 -36.49 3.78 0.91
N ASN A 373 -35.16 3.83 0.89
CA ASN A 373 -34.25 2.77 1.38
C ASN A 373 -34.54 2.29 2.81
N ALA A 374 -34.91 3.16 3.75
CA ALA A 374 -35.17 2.75 5.12
C ALA A 374 -36.33 1.75 5.24
N ALA A 375 -37.44 2.04 4.56
CA ALA A 375 -38.60 1.14 4.53
C ALA A 375 -38.27 -0.17 3.80
N ARG A 376 -37.56 -0.09 2.67
CA ARG A 376 -37.13 -1.28 1.91
C ARG A 376 -36.19 -2.19 2.70
N ASN A 377 -35.23 -1.61 3.44
CA ASN A 377 -34.32 -2.37 4.29
C ASN A 377 -35.06 -3.05 5.45
N LEU A 378 -36.04 -2.36 6.06
CA LEU A 378 -36.88 -2.96 7.11
C LEU A 378 -37.72 -4.13 6.55
N LEU A 379 -38.30 -3.92 5.37
CA LEU A 379 -39.15 -4.89 4.69
C LEU A 379 -38.43 -6.22 4.42
N GLN A 380 -37.13 -6.19 4.13
CA GLN A 380 -36.32 -7.39 3.89
C GLN A 380 -36.35 -8.39 5.07
N ARG A 381 -36.48 -7.89 6.31
CA ARG A 381 -36.57 -8.72 7.52
C ARG A 381 -37.95 -9.32 7.77
N LEU A 382 -38.97 -8.81 7.08
CA LEU A 382 -40.35 -9.27 7.17
C LEU A 382 -40.68 -10.36 6.14
N ARG A 383 -39.72 -10.71 5.25
CA ARG A 383 -39.93 -11.72 4.22
C ARG A 383 -40.16 -13.10 4.81
N VAL A 384 -41.17 -13.78 4.28
CA VAL A 384 -41.54 -15.16 4.68
C VAL A 384 -41.81 -16.10 3.51
N GLY A 385 -41.84 -15.60 2.28
CA GLY A 385 -42.03 -16.41 1.08
C GLY A 385 -41.79 -15.62 -0.20
N VAL A 386 -41.68 -16.34 -1.32
CA VAL A 386 -41.63 -15.78 -2.68
C VAL A 386 -42.87 -16.23 -3.44
N LEU A 387 -43.55 -15.32 -4.11
CA LEU A 387 -44.72 -15.65 -4.92
C LEU A 387 -44.28 -16.37 -6.21
N LYS A 388 -44.98 -17.45 -6.56
CA LYS A 388 -44.83 -18.17 -7.82
C LYS A 388 -46.09 -17.97 -8.67
N GLY A 389 -45.95 -17.24 -9.77
CA GLY A 389 -47.06 -16.94 -10.70
C GLY A 389 -47.64 -15.55 -10.50
N GLU A 390 -48.78 -15.30 -11.11
CA GLU A 390 -49.43 -13.98 -11.13
C GLU A 390 -50.49 -13.84 -10.02
N VAL A 391 -50.71 -12.59 -9.58
CA VAL A 391 -51.78 -12.24 -8.65
C VAL A 391 -53.03 -11.87 -9.47
N PRO A 392 -54.21 -12.46 -9.20
CA PRO A 392 -55.44 -12.08 -9.88
C PRO A 392 -55.75 -10.59 -9.68
N SER A 393 -56.19 -9.91 -10.75
CA SER A 393 -56.30 -8.44 -10.81
C SER A 393 -57.13 -7.81 -9.69
N GLN A 394 -58.15 -8.52 -9.19
CA GLN A 394 -58.97 -8.07 -8.05
C GLN A 394 -58.23 -7.98 -6.70
N PHE A 395 -57.05 -8.59 -6.59
CA PHE A 395 -56.19 -8.58 -5.39
C PHE A 395 -54.97 -7.66 -5.53
N VAL A 396 -54.83 -6.98 -6.66
CA VAL A 396 -53.79 -5.98 -6.87
C VAL A 396 -54.33 -4.61 -6.43
N SER A 397 -53.55 -3.85 -5.65
CA SER A 397 -53.90 -2.49 -5.25
C SER A 397 -54.03 -1.62 -6.48
N LYS A 398 -55.19 -0.96 -6.64
CA LYS A 398 -55.35 0.08 -7.65
C LYS A 398 -54.61 1.33 -7.20
N ASP A 399 -54.11 2.09 -8.17
CA ASP A 399 -53.63 3.43 -7.93
C ASP A 399 -54.82 4.29 -7.46
N GLU A 400 -54.64 5.08 -6.40
CA GLU A 400 -55.65 6.03 -5.90
C GLU A 400 -55.63 7.33 -6.69
#